data_AF-A0A3Q3IIW5-F1
#
_entry.id   AF-A0A3Q3IIW5-F1
#
_cell.length_a   1.000
_cell.length_b   1.000
_cell.length_c   1.000
_cell.angle_alpha   90.00
_cell.angle_beta   90.00
_cell.angle_gamma   90.00
#
_symmetry.space_group_name_H-M   'P 1'
#
loop_
_entity.id
_entity.type
_entity.pdbx_description
1 polymer ?
#
loop_
_entity_poly.entity_id
_entity_poly.type
_entity_poly.pdbx_seq_one_letter_code
_entity_poly.pdbx_strand_id
1 'polypeptide(L)'
;MLFRRAIANLKRYHGVIPQITFICLGLGGAFLYLIRLAKGPYVVWDKTNNPEPWSKLDPTYQYKFLAVETDYKNLKKEGPKF
;
A
#
# COMPACT_ATOMS: atom_id res chain seq x y z
N MET A 1 -5.85 32.38 -3.96
CA MET A 1 -6.09 33.22 -2.75
C MET A 1 -6.53 32.41 -1.52
N LEU A 2 -7.34 31.36 -1.67
CA LEU A 2 -7.80 30.50 -0.56
C LEU A 2 -6.69 29.79 0.22
N PHE A 3 -5.70 29.21 -0.47
CA PHE A 3 -4.63 28.44 0.17
C PHE A 3 -3.75 29.27 1.10
N ARG A 4 -3.44 30.51 0.71
CA ARG A 4 -2.67 31.45 1.54
C ARG A 4 -3.43 31.85 2.82
N ARG A 5 -4.76 31.98 2.73
CA ARG A 5 -5.63 32.26 3.89
C ARG A 5 -5.72 31.06 4.84
N ALA A 6 -5.78 29.83 4.31
CA ALA A 6 -5.75 28.61 5.10
C ALA A 6 -4.43 28.49 5.90
N ILE A 7 -3.28 28.74 5.28
CA ILE A 7 -1.97 28.71 5.95
C ILE A 7 -1.87 29.82 7.02
N ALA A 8 -2.38 31.02 6.74
CA ALA A 8 -2.41 32.11 7.71
C ALA A 8 -3.29 31.78 8.95
N ASN A 9 -4.44 31.13 8.74
CA ASN A 9 -5.29 30.65 9.82
C ASN A 9 -4.62 29.53 10.62
N LEU A 10 -3.90 28.62 9.96
CA LEU A 10 -3.16 27.54 10.61
C LEU A 10 -2.08 28.08 11.56
N LYS A 11 -1.36 29.13 11.15
CA LYS A 11 -0.36 29.81 11.98
C LYS A 11 -0.98 30.58 13.15
N ARG A 12 -2.22 31.07 12.99
CA ARG A 12 -2.93 31.81 14.03
C ARG A 12 -3.49 30.90 15.13
N TYR A 13 -3.87 29.68 14.79
CA TYR A 13 -4.44 28.69 15.72
C TYR A 13 -3.52 27.48 15.87
N HIS A 14 -2.51 27.59 16.74
CA HIS A 14 -1.54 26.51 16.99
C HIS A 14 -2.18 25.18 17.46
N GLY A 15 -3.31 25.22 18.17
CA GLY A 15 -4.00 24.00 18.63
C GLY A 15 -4.62 23.15 17.52
N VAL A 16 -4.82 23.72 16.32
CA VAL A 16 -5.44 23.03 15.18
C VAL A 16 -4.39 22.25 14.38
N ILE A 17 -3.10 22.60 14.51
CA ILE A 17 -2.00 21.96 13.79
C ILE A 17 -1.90 20.46 14.13
N PRO A 18 -1.82 20.04 15.42
CA PRO A 18 -1.73 18.62 15.76
C PRO A 18 -2.92 17.82 15.25
N GLN A 19 -4.14 18.37 15.34
CA GLN A 19 -5.36 17.70 14.92
C GLN A 19 -5.36 17.40 13.42
N ILE A 20 -4.99 18.37 12.59
CA ILE A 20 -4.90 18.16 11.13
C ILE A 20 -3.77 17.18 10.80
N THR A 21 -2.64 17.25 11.50
CA THR A 21 -1.54 16.30 11.28
C THR A 21 -1.97 14.86 11.50
N PHE A 22 -2.66 14.55 12.61
CA PHE A 22 -3.13 13.18 12.87
C PHE A 22 -4.20 12.72 11.88
N ILE A 23 -5.10 13.62 11.46
CA ILE A 23 -6.11 13.30 10.44
C ILE A 23 -5.44 13.00 9.09
N CYS A 24 -4.50 13.85 8.65
CA CYS A 24 -3.76 13.63 7.41
C CYS A 24 -2.91 12.35 7.47
N LEU A 25 -2.30 12.05 8.62
CA LEU A 25 -1.53 10.83 8.81
C LEU A 25 -2.42 9.59 8.75
N GLY A 26 -3.59 9.62 9.40
CA GLY A 26 -4.57 8.53 9.36
C GLY A 26 -5.14 8.30 7.96
N LEU A 27 -5.55 9.37 7.28
CA LEU A 27 -6.03 9.29 5.89
C LEU A 27 -4.94 8.82 4.93
N GLY A 28 -3.71 9.33 5.09
CA GLY A 28 -2.56 8.90 4.31
C GLY A 28 -2.26 7.42 4.50
N GLY A 29 -2.26 6.94 5.74
CA GLY A 29 -2.07 5.52 6.06
C GLY A 29 -3.14 4.62 5.45
N ALA A 30 -4.41 5.01 5.57
CA ALA A 30 -5.53 4.27 4.96
C ALA A 30 -5.41 4.23 3.43
N PHE A 31 -5.08 5.35 2.81
CA PHE A 31 -4.90 5.43 1.35
C PHE A 31 -3.72 4.57 0.87
N LEU A 32 -2.58 4.60 1.56
CA LEU A 32 -1.44 3.75 1.26
C LEU A 32 -1.79 2.26 1.40
N TYR A 33 -2.56 1.90 2.42
CA TYR A 33 -3.02 0.52 2.60
C TYR A 33 -3.94 0.06 1.46
N LEU A 34 -4.85 0.92 1.02
CA LEU A 34 -5.71 0.62 -0.13
C LEU A 34 -4.89 0.41 -1.41
N ILE A 35 -3.88 1.24 -1.68
CA ILE A 35 -2.97 1.03 -2.83
C ILE A 35 -2.25 -0.32 -2.71
N ARG A 36 -1.74 -0.66 -1.52
CA ARG A 36 -1.07 -1.95 -1.27
C ARG A 36 -2.00 -3.13 -1.54
N LEU A 37 -3.26 -3.04 -1.12
CA LEU A 37 -4.28 -4.06 -1.34
C LEU A 37 -4.67 -4.17 -2.81
N ALA A 38 -4.84 -3.03 -3.48
CA ALA A 38 -5.21 -2.96 -4.88
C ALA A 38 -4.10 -3.54 -5.78
N LYS A 39 -2.83 -3.46 -5.38
CA LYS A 39 -1.69 -4.14 -6.02
C LYS A 39 -1.49 -5.59 -5.55
N GLY A 40 -2.49 -6.19 -4.92
CA GLY A 40 -2.45 -7.57 -4.46
C GLY A 40 -2.40 -8.59 -5.61
N PRO A 41 -1.91 -9.81 -5.35
CA PRO A 41 -1.74 -10.87 -6.34
C PRO A 41 -3.05 -11.41 -6.92
N TYR A 42 -4.17 -11.11 -6.28
CA TYR A 42 -5.51 -11.53 -6.70
C TYR A 42 -6.29 -10.45 -7.46
N VAL A 43 -5.72 -9.24 -7.58
CA VAL A 43 -6.38 -8.11 -8.25
C VAL A 43 -5.88 -8.04 -9.69
N VAL A 44 -6.80 -8.26 -10.63
CA VAL A 44 -6.51 -8.23 -12.07
C VAL A 44 -6.66 -6.80 -12.60
N TRP A 45 -5.53 -6.14 -12.87
CA TRP A 45 -5.51 -4.84 -13.56
C TRP A 45 -5.46 -4.96 -15.08
N ASP A 46 -4.69 -5.93 -15.59
CA ASP A 46 -4.62 -6.24 -17.01
C ASP A 46 -5.45 -7.49 -17.29
N LYS A 47 -6.64 -7.30 -17.88
CA LYS A 47 -7.56 -8.39 -18.20
C LYS A 47 -7.20 -9.13 -19.49
N THR A 48 -6.30 -8.56 -20.30
CA THR A 48 -6.07 -8.97 -21.69
C THR A 48 -4.79 -9.77 -21.87
N ASN A 49 -3.67 -9.34 -21.30
CA ASN A 49 -2.38 -10.03 -21.52
C ASN A 49 -2.04 -11.05 -20.43
N ASN A 50 -2.59 -10.90 -19.23
CA ASN A 50 -2.31 -11.81 -18.12
C ASN A 50 -3.50 -11.90 -17.16
N PRO A 51 -4.54 -12.68 -17.52
CA PRO A 51 -5.73 -12.85 -16.68
C PRO A 51 -5.41 -13.52 -15.33
N GLU A 52 -4.25 -14.17 -15.19
CA GLU A 52 -3.78 -14.84 -13.96
C GLU A 52 -2.62 -14.06 -13.31
N PRO A 53 -2.90 -13.03 -12.50
CA PRO A 53 -1.85 -12.20 -11.88
C PRO A 53 -0.90 -12.98 -10.95
N TRP A 54 -1.35 -14.11 -10.38
CA TRP A 54 -0.53 -14.97 -9.53
C TRP A 54 0.50 -15.81 -10.28
N SER A 55 0.36 -15.99 -11.60
CA SER A 55 1.32 -16.78 -12.40
C SER A 55 2.73 -16.20 -12.38
N LYS A 56 2.83 -14.87 -12.24
CA LYS A 56 4.09 -14.09 -12.24
C LYS A 56 4.77 -13.99 -10.87
N LEU A 57 4.18 -14.56 -9.82
CA LEU A 57 4.75 -14.47 -8.48
C LEU A 57 5.81 -15.55 -8.31
N ASP A 58 7.00 -15.13 -7.90
CA ASP A 58 8.03 -16.06 -7.47
C ASP A 58 7.64 -16.72 -6.14
N PRO A 59 8.05 -17.99 -5.89
CA PRO A 59 7.81 -18.67 -4.62
C PRO A 59 8.47 -17.96 -3.42
N THR A 60 9.51 -17.16 -3.67
CA THR A 60 10.20 -16.31 -2.68
C THR A 60 9.45 -15.00 -2.41
N TYR A 61 8.38 -14.69 -3.16
CA TYR A 61 7.62 -13.47 -2.98
C TYR A 61 6.89 -13.48 -1.62
N GLN A 62 7.39 -12.65 -0.72
CA GLN A 62 6.75 -12.46 0.58
C GLN A 62 5.57 -11.48 0.45
N TYR A 63 4.36 -12.04 0.44
CA TYR A 63 3.14 -11.23 0.42
C TYR A 63 2.87 -10.53 1.76
N LYS A 64 3.12 -11.23 2.88
CA LYS A 64 2.86 -10.73 4.24
C LYS A 64 3.92 -9.71 4.64
N PHE A 65 3.51 -8.58 5.25
CA PHE A 65 4.46 -7.57 5.71
C PHE A 65 5.46 -8.13 6.73
N LEU A 66 5.00 -9.06 7.57
CA LEU A 66 5.85 -9.83 8.49
C LEU A 66 5.49 -11.31 8.35
N ALA A 67 6.51 -12.15 8.26
CA ALA A 67 6.38 -13.58 8.33
C ALA A 67 7.35 -14.09 9.39
N VAL A 68 6.79 -14.62 10.47
CA VAL A 68 7.57 -15.08 11.63
C VAL A 68 8.05 -16.51 11.41
N GLU A 69 7.26 -17.33 10.72
CA GLU A 69 7.49 -18.78 10.63
C GLU A 69 7.95 -19.23 9.23
N THR A 70 7.65 -18.47 8.18
CA THR A 70 7.91 -18.90 6.80
C THR A 70 9.23 -18.33 6.28
N ASP A 71 10.19 -19.20 5.98
CA ASP A 71 11.47 -18.82 5.38
C ASP A 71 11.39 -18.78 3.84
N TYR A 72 10.92 -17.64 3.31
CA TYR A 72 10.78 -17.41 1.88
C TYR A 72 12.07 -17.57 1.07
N LYS A 73 13.25 -17.40 1.69
CA LYS A 73 14.55 -17.47 0.98
C LYS A 73 14.86 -18.88 0.48
N ASN A 74 14.35 -19.89 1.17
CA ASN A 74 14.59 -21.29 0.86
C ASN A 74 13.39 -21.97 0.16
N LEU A 75 12.31 -21.22 -0.11
CA LEU A 75 11.13 -21.76 -0.81
C LEU A 75 11.46 -22.05 -2.29
N LYS A 76 11.18 -23.28 -2.72
CA LYS A 76 11.28 -23.71 -4.12
C LYS A 76 9.90 -23.66 -4.78
N LYS A 77 9.87 -23.36 -6.08
CA LYS A 77 8.63 -23.40 -6.89
C LYS A 77 8.23 -24.86 -7.07
N GLU A 78 7.14 -25.29 -6.45
CA GLU A 78 6.52 -26.59 -6.74
C GLU A 78 5.49 -26.40 -7.86
N GLY A 79 5.87 -26.68 -9.10
CA GLY A 79 4.98 -26.59 -10.26
C GLY A 79 5.67 -26.21 -11.57
N PRO A 80 4.92 -26.14 -12.69
CA PRO A 80 5.46 -25.81 -14.00
C PRO A 80 6.02 -24.38 -14.05
N LYS A 81 7.05 -24.18 -14.87
CA LYS A 81 7.59 -22.85 -15.20
C LYS A 81 6.74 -22.25 -16.34
N PHE A 82 5.63 -21.60 -15.98
CA PHE A 82 4.96 -20.62 -16.84
C PHE A 82 5.60 -19.25 -16.64
#